data_AF-A0A087HSD3-F1
#
_entry.id   AF-A0A087HSD3-F1
#
_cell.length_a   1.000
_cell.length_b   1.000
_cell.length_c   1.000
_cell.angle_alpha   90.00
_cell.angle_beta   90.00
_cell.angle_gamma   90.00
#
_symmetry.space_group_name_H-M   'P 1'
#
loop_
_entity.id
_entity.type
_entity.pdbx_description
1 polymer ?
#
loop_
_entity_poly.entity_id
_entity_poly.type
_entity_poly.pdbx_seq_one_letter_code
_entity_poly.pdbx_strand_id
1 'polypeptide(L)' 'MLEEDPFFVPKTEEEIEKFGDGASVLSNTARKLINAVRRRKGLYVEEKMVQHATKQRASTRKV' A
#
# COMPACT_ATOMS: atom_id res chain seq x y z
N MET A 1 -18.15 6.94 -12.42
CA MET A 1 -16.73 7.20 -12.76
C MET A 1 -16.03 7.48 -11.44
N LEU A 2 -14.89 6.84 -11.14
CA LEU A 2 -14.14 7.16 -9.92
C LEU A 2 -13.36 8.45 -10.18
N GLU A 3 -13.54 9.45 -9.33
CA GLU A 3 -12.85 10.76 -9.42
C GLU A 3 -11.50 10.74 -8.67
N GLU A 4 -11.25 9.70 -7.87
CA GLU A 4 -10.02 9.55 -7.10
C GLU A 4 -8.86 9.07 -7.99
N ASP A 5 -7.73 9.78 -7.96
CA ASP A 5 -6.50 9.33 -8.61
C ASP A 5 -5.87 8.17 -7.82
N PRO A 6 -5.77 6.94 -8.38
CA PRO A 6 -5.18 5.79 -7.70
C PRO A 6 -3.71 5.98 -7.29
N PHE A 7 -2.97 6.91 -7.89
CA PHE A 7 -1.55 7.18 -7.58
C PHE A 7 -1.35 8.52 -6.87
N PHE A 8 -2.39 9.04 -6.21
CA PHE A 8 -2.30 10.29 -5.46
C PHE A 8 -1.17 10.25 -4.41
N VAL A 9 -0.31 11.26 -4.46
CA VAL A 9 0.74 11.51 -3.46
C VAL A 9 0.59 12.97 -3.02
N PRO A 10 0.30 13.25 -1.74
CA PRO A 10 0.20 14.62 -1.25
C PRO A 10 1.57 15.29 -1.38
N LYS A 11 1.60 16.53 -1.92
CA LYS A 11 2.84 17.30 -2.11
C LYS A 11 2.83 18.62 -1.36
N THR A 12 1.64 19.17 -1.11
CA THR A 12 1.48 20.43 -0.41
C THR A 12 1.32 20.20 1.10
N GLU A 13 1.71 21.19 1.89
CA GLU A 13 1.61 21.12 3.36
C GLU A 13 0.15 20.92 3.83
N GLU A 14 -0.79 21.58 3.17
CA GLU A 14 -2.24 21.44 3.45
C GLU A 14 -2.77 20.02 3.16
N GLU A 15 -2.31 19.41 2.06
CA GLU A 15 -2.69 18.02 1.72
C GLU A 15 -2.06 17.01 2.68
N ILE A 16 -0.82 17.26 3.11
CA ILE A 16 -0.12 16.41 4.07
C ILE A 16 -0.82 16.45 5.43
N GLU A 17 -1.25 17.63 5.88
CA GLU A 17 -2.01 17.76 7.14
C GLU A 17 -3.35 17.01 7.07
N LYS A 18 -4.01 17.03 5.91
CA LYS A 18 -5.32 16.40 5.71
C LYS A 18 -5.27 14.89 5.48
N PHE A 19 -4.30 14.40 4.71
CA PHE A 19 -4.22 13.00 4.26
C PHE A 19 -3.07 12.22 4.91
N GLY A 20 -2.16 12.90 5.62
CA GLY A 20 -0.98 12.33 6.23
C GLY A 20 0.20 12.18 5.27
N ASP A 21 1.39 11.98 5.83
CA ASP A 21 2.59 11.67 5.06
C ASP A 21 2.39 10.35 4.29
N GLY A 22 2.87 10.27 3.04
CA GLY A 22 2.57 9.25 2.01
C GLY A 22 2.44 7.75 2.40
N ALA A 23 2.81 7.34 3.62
CA ALA A 23 2.57 6.01 4.18
C ALA A 23 1.21 5.84 4.90
N SER A 24 0.56 6.93 5.35
CA SER A 24 -0.73 6.91 6.06
C SER A 24 -1.90 7.40 5.22
N VAL A 25 -1.66 7.75 3.95
CA VAL A 25 -2.70 8.19 3.01
C VAL A 25 -3.85 7.18 3.01
N LEU A 26 -5.02 7.69 3.39
CA LEU A 26 -6.25 6.93 3.53
C LEU A 26 -6.49 6.05 2.31
N SER A 27 -7.03 4.86 2.58
CA SER A 27 -7.10 3.76 1.61
C SER A 27 -7.92 4.13 0.36
N ASN A 28 -7.25 4.62 -0.68
CA ASN A 28 -7.84 5.05 -1.94
C ASN A 28 -8.59 3.89 -2.62
N THR A 29 -9.85 4.14 -2.98
CA THR A 29 -10.73 3.11 -3.55
C THR A 29 -10.30 2.70 -4.96
N ALA A 30 -9.85 3.66 -5.78
CA ALA A 30 -9.32 3.41 -7.11
C ALA A 30 -8.05 2.55 -7.07
N ARG A 31 -7.14 2.79 -6.11
CA ARG A 31 -5.93 1.97 -5.95
C ARG A 31 -6.27 0.52 -5.59
N LYS A 32 -7.26 0.28 -4.73
CA LYS A 32 -7.73 -1.07 -4.38
C LYS A 32 -8.23 -1.84 -5.60
N LEU A 33 -9.04 -1.19 -6.45
CA LEU A 33 -9.58 -1.81 -7.65
C LEU A 33 -8.47 -2.15 -8.65
N ILE A 34 -7.52 -1.25 -8.87
CA ILE A 34 -6.37 -1.51 -9.75
C ILE A 34 -5.54 -2.66 -9.22
N ASN A 35 -5.27 -2.71 -7.91
CA ASN A 35 -4.54 -3.83 -7.31
C ASN A 35 -5.30 -5.15 -7.44
N ALA A 36 -6.63 -5.15 -7.28
CA ALA A 36 -7.46 -6.34 -7.47
C ALA A 36 -7.41 -6.86 -8.92
N VAL A 37 -7.47 -5.96 -9.90
CA VAL A 37 -7.34 -6.31 -11.33
C VAL A 37 -5.93 -6.82 -11.64
N ARG A 38 -4.88 -6.17 -11.13
CA ARG A 38 -3.48 -6.58 -11.32
C ARG A 38 -3.24 -7.98 -10.74
N ARG A 39 -3.71 -8.26 -9.52
CA ARG A 39 -3.64 -9.61 -8.92
C ARG A 39 -4.35 -10.65 -9.77
N ARG A 40 -5.55 -10.34 -10.29
CA ARG A 40 -6.31 -11.25 -11.18
C ARG A 40 -5.56 -11.52 -12.51
N LYS A 41 -4.85 -10.53 -13.01
CA LYS A 41 -4.08 -10.61 -14.26
C LYS A 41 -2.65 -11.12 -14.07
N GLY A 42 -2.22 -11.41 -12.84
CA GLY A 42 -0.85 -11.83 -12.54
C GLY A 42 0.21 -10.72 -12.70
N LEU A 43 -0.22 -9.46 -12.72
CA LEU A 43 0.67 -8.31 -12.81
C LEU A 43 1.23 -7.96 -11.43
N TYR A 44 2.48 -7.48 -11.41
CA TYR A 44 3.13 -7.03 -10.19
C TYR A 44 2.35 -5.91 -9.49
N VAL A 45 2.24 -6.02 -8.16
CA VAL A 45 1.66 -5.02 -7.28
C VAL A 45 2.71 -4.63 -6.25
N GLU A 46 3.01 -3.33 -6.15
CA GLU A 46 3.99 -2.74 -5.22
C GLU A 46 3.51 -2.72 -3.76
N GLU A 47 2.84 -3.78 -3.32
CA GLU A 47 2.47 -3.91 -1.92
C GLU A 47 3.69 -4.42 -1.15
N LYS A 48 4.33 -3.54 -0.37
CA LYS A 48 5.42 -3.96 0.53
C LYS A 48 4.87 -4.91 1.58
N MET A 49 4.91 -6.22 1.31
CA MET A 49 4.40 -7.26 2.20
C MET A 49 5.24 -7.38 3.49
N VAL A 50 6.52 -7.01 3.45
CA VAL A 50 7.41 -6.91 4.62
C VAL A 50 8.32 -5.69 4.41
N GLN A 51 8.07 -4.59 5.13
CA GLN A 51 8.90 -3.39 5.02
C GLN A 51 10.26 -3.53 5.74
N HIS A 52 10.30 -4.30 6.83
CA HIS A 52 11.51 -4.60 7.59
C HIS A 52 11.56 -6.09 7.95
N ALA A 53 12.47 -6.83 7.31
CA ALA A 53 12.61 -8.27 7.46
C ALA A 53 13.45 -8.70 8.69
N THR A 54 13.84 -7.77 9.56
CA THR A 54 14.93 -7.97 10.53
C THR A 54 14.60 -8.87 11.72
N LYS A 55 13.36 -9.32 11.90
CA LYS A 55 12.95 -10.16 13.03
C LYS A 55 11.92 -11.23 12.67
N GLN A 56 12.19 -12.05 11.65
CA GLN A 56 11.42 -13.28 11.47
C GLN A 56 11.99 -14.36 12.40
N ARG A 57 11.25 -14.70 13.47
CA ARG A 57 11.66 -15.80 14.37
C ARG A 57 11.65 -17.12 13.59
N ALA A 58 12.78 -17.84 13.57
CA ALA A 58 12.77 -19.23 13.16
C ALA A 58 12.17 -20.07 14.29
N SER A 59 11.02 -20.71 14.04
CA SER A 59 10.44 -21.68 14.98
C SER A 59 11.33 -22.92 15.00
N THR A 60 12.25 -23.03 15.95
CA THR A 60 12.95 -24.28 16.23
C THR A 60 11.97 -25.26 16.85
N ARG A 61 11.49 -26.22 16.05
CA ARG A 61 10.71 -27.35 16.55
C ARG A 61 11.66 -28.23 17.37
N LYS A 62 11.60 -28.13 18.69
CA LYS A 62 12.25 -29.11 19.57
C LYS A 62 11.52 -30.44 19.42
N VAL A 63 12.26 -31.45 18.98
CA VAL A 63 11.91 -32.87 19.13
C VAL A 63 12.57 -33.35 20.41
#